data_AF-A0A392QSM8-F1
#
_entry.id   AF-A0A392QSM8-F1
#
_cell.length_a   1.000
_cell.length_b   1.000
_cell.length_c   1.000
_cell.angle_alpha   90.00
_cell.angle_beta   90.00
_cell.angle_gamma   90.00
#
_symmetry.space_group_name_H-M   'P 1'
#
loop_
_entity.id
_entity.type
_entity.pdbx_description
1 polymer ?
#
loop_
_entity_poly.entity_id
_entity_poly.type
_entity_poly.pdbx_seq_one_letter_code
_entity_poly.pdbx_strand_id
1 'polypeptide(L)'
;IMAERISSGSWSNASNILMNHDFSDGLNYWYLNCCNGYVISVGAGDQGGILMDSDQNYAVITKRNECWQGLEQDVTDRISIGSFYRVSAFVGVSGPSQESAEVKATLKLEYDDSATQYLFIG
;
A
#
# COMPACT_ATOMS: atom_id res chain seq x y z
N ILE A 1 22.83 -24.35 2.25
CA ILE A 1 21.47 -24.70 1.78
C ILE A 1 21.12 -23.64 0.74
N MET A 2 21.09 -24.00 -0.54
CA MET A 2 20.78 -23.08 -1.63
C MET A 2 19.27 -22.82 -1.63
N ALA A 3 18.88 -21.55 -1.66
CA ALA A 3 17.50 -21.18 -1.97
C ALA A 3 17.33 -21.23 -3.49
N GLU A 4 16.58 -22.20 -3.99
CA GLU A 4 16.22 -22.31 -5.40
C GLU A 4 15.31 -21.14 -5.77
N ARG A 5 15.72 -20.39 -6.80
CA ARG A 5 14.89 -19.35 -7.42
C ARG A 5 13.72 -20.04 -8.12
N ILE A 6 12.52 -19.91 -7.55
CA ILE A 6 11.29 -20.30 -8.23
C ILE A 6 11.17 -19.44 -9.49
N SER A 7 11.30 -20.10 -10.64
CA SER A 7 11.12 -19.52 -11.97
C SER A 7 9.71 -18.92 -12.07
N SER A 8 9.65 -17.59 -12.20
CA SER A 8 8.42 -16.88 -12.51
C SER A 8 7.88 -17.38 -13.85
N GLY A 9 6.82 -18.19 -13.80
CA GLY A 9 5.99 -18.44 -14.98
C GLY A 9 5.55 -17.10 -15.54
N SER A 10 5.67 -16.94 -16.86
CA SER A 10 5.31 -15.73 -17.60
C SER A 10 3.84 -15.39 -17.40
N TRP A 11 3.54 -14.68 -16.31
CA TRP A 11 2.33 -13.89 -16.22
C TRP A 11 2.46 -12.83 -17.29
N SER A 12 1.49 -12.75 -18.20
CA SER A 12 1.34 -11.59 -19.07
C SER A 12 1.59 -10.34 -18.22
N ASN A 13 2.37 -9.40 -18.74
CA ASN A 13 2.65 -8.11 -18.09
C ASN A 13 1.32 -7.36 -17.87
N ALA A 14 0.56 -7.74 -16.85
CA ALA A 14 -0.54 -6.96 -16.35
C ALA A 14 0.11 -5.70 -15.78
N SER A 15 -0.03 -4.60 -16.50
CA SER A 15 0.45 -3.30 -16.06
C SER A 15 -0.16 -3.01 -14.69
N ASN A 16 0.68 -2.61 -13.73
CA ASN A 16 0.19 -2.17 -12.43
C ASN A 16 -0.81 -1.03 -12.64
N ILE A 17 -2.01 -1.17 -12.09
CA ILE A 17 -3.06 -0.16 -12.20
C ILE A 17 -2.91 0.97 -11.17
N LEU A 18 -2.00 0.82 -10.20
CA LEU A 18 -1.71 1.84 -9.21
C LEU A 18 -0.78 2.90 -9.80
N MET A 19 -1.18 4.16 -9.66
CA MET A 19 -0.38 5.32 -10.00
C MET A 19 0.61 5.61 -8.88
N ASN A 20 1.84 6.00 -9.23
CA ASN A 20 2.91 6.34 -8.28
C ASN A 20 3.06 5.28 -7.17
N HIS A 21 3.03 4.00 -7.55
CA HIS A 21 3.08 2.88 -6.61
C HIS A 21 4.46 2.69 -5.96
N ASP A 22 5.49 3.34 -6.51
CA ASP A 22 6.87 3.32 -6.03
C ASP A 22 7.22 4.58 -5.23
N PHE A 23 6.26 5.48 -5.01
CA PHE A 23 6.41 6.73 -4.27
C PHE A 23 7.53 7.65 -4.79
N SER A 24 7.95 7.51 -6.05
CA SER A 24 8.95 8.37 -6.68
C SER A 24 8.51 9.82 -6.80
N ASP A 25 7.20 10.05 -6.86
CA ASP A 25 6.57 11.37 -6.88
C ASP A 25 5.88 11.70 -5.54
N GLY A 26 6.49 11.27 -4.43
CA GLY A 26 5.95 11.48 -3.09
C GLY A 26 4.62 10.76 -2.89
N LEU A 27 3.64 11.45 -2.28
CA LEU A 27 2.28 10.92 -2.06
C LEU A 27 1.30 11.29 -3.18
N ASN A 28 1.76 11.77 -4.33
CA ASN A 28 0.86 12.07 -5.45
C ASN A 28 0.03 10.83 -5.82
N TYR A 29 -1.25 11.04 -6.12
CA TYR A 29 -2.28 10.01 -6.36
C TYR A 29 -2.68 9.15 -5.15
N TRP A 30 -2.09 9.37 -3.98
CA TRP A 30 -2.49 8.70 -2.75
C TRP A 30 -3.24 9.64 -1.82
N TYR A 31 -4.30 9.13 -1.21
CA TYR A 31 -5.14 9.84 -0.26
C TYR A 31 -4.83 9.37 1.17
N LEU A 32 -4.59 10.32 2.06
CA LEU A 32 -4.42 10.08 3.50
C LEU A 32 -5.78 10.14 4.18
N ASN A 33 -6.40 8.98 4.42
CA ASN A 33 -7.70 8.93 5.08
C ASN A 33 -7.55 9.15 6.59
N CYS A 34 -7.82 10.39 7.02
CA CYS A 34 -7.77 10.84 8.41
C CYS A 34 -6.48 10.46 9.16
N CYS A 35 -5.35 10.50 8.47
CA CYS A 35 -4.02 10.23 9.02
C CYS A 35 -2.98 11.21 8.46
N ASN A 36 -1.75 11.13 8.99
CA ASN A 36 -0.61 11.87 8.45
C ASN A 36 0.27 10.92 7.63
N GLY A 37 0.95 11.46 6.62
CA GLY A 37 1.91 10.68 5.83
C GLY A 37 3.02 11.52 5.22
N TYR A 38 4.15 10.86 4.96
CA TYR A 38 5.27 11.40 4.20
C TYR A 38 6.01 10.25 3.50
N VAL A 39 6.91 10.55 2.57
CA VAL A 39 7.72 9.56 1.86
C VAL A 39 9.16 9.65 2.32
N ILE A 40 9.79 8.50 2.54
CA ILE A 40 11.23 8.37 2.64
C ILE A 40 11.76 7.87 1.29
N SER A 41 12.68 8.62 0.70
CA SER A 41 13.29 8.29 -0.58
C SER A 41 14.63 7.56 -0.40
N VAL A 42 14.94 6.65 -1.32
CA VAL A 42 16.23 5.95 -1.39
C VAL A 42 17.36 6.97 -1.50
N GLY A 43 18.36 6.84 -0.64
CA GLY A 43 19.53 7.74 -0.63
C GLY A 43 19.34 9.05 0.15
N ALA A 44 18.15 9.31 0.69
CA ALA A 44 18.01 10.28 1.77
C ALA A 44 18.62 9.65 3.02
N GLY A 45 19.88 9.99 3.34
CA GLY A 45 20.58 9.45 4.51
C GLY A 45 19.77 9.58 5.81
N ASP A 46 20.15 8.78 6.80
CA ASP A 46 19.49 8.52 8.09
C ASP A 46 18.51 9.62 8.57
N GLN A 47 17.25 9.54 8.15
CA GLN A 47 16.17 10.41 8.65
C GLN A 47 15.45 9.82 9.88
N GLY A 48 16.20 9.10 10.72
CA GLY A 48 15.82 8.90 12.11
C GLY A 48 14.58 8.04 12.36
N GLY A 49 14.63 6.76 11.97
CA GLY A 49 14.07 5.73 12.85
C GLY A 49 13.30 4.57 12.25
N ILE A 50 13.09 4.51 10.93
CA ILE A 50 12.41 3.36 10.32
C ILE A 50 13.19 2.94 9.09
N LEU A 51 14.30 2.23 9.26
CA LEU A 51 14.97 1.58 8.13
C LEU A 51 14.17 0.32 7.79
N MET A 52 13.24 0.42 6.84
CA MET A 52 13.02 -0.75 6.00
C MET A 52 14.31 -0.91 5.20
N ASP A 53 14.92 -2.10 5.25
CA ASP A 53 16.05 -2.44 4.39
C ASP A 53 15.53 -2.57 2.95
N SER A 54 15.12 -1.44 2.37
CA SER A 54 14.52 -1.34 1.06
C SER A 54 15.30 -0.33 0.25
N ASP A 55 15.85 -0.81 -0.86
CA ASP A 55 16.40 0.00 -1.94
C ASP A 55 15.27 0.73 -2.74
N GLN A 56 14.12 1.00 -2.10
CA GLN A 56 12.92 1.60 -2.70
C GLN A 56 12.34 2.69 -1.79
N ASN A 57 11.67 3.68 -2.39
CA ASN A 57 10.96 4.69 -1.61
C ASN A 57 9.74 4.05 -0.94
N TYR A 58 9.35 4.54 0.23
CA TYR A 58 8.15 4.07 0.92
C TYR A 58 7.42 5.20 1.63
N ALA A 59 6.09 5.05 1.73
CA ALA A 59 5.25 5.94 2.51
C ALA A 59 5.26 5.53 3.99
N VAL A 60 5.47 6.50 4.87
CA VAL A 60 5.32 6.35 6.32
C VAL A 60 4.01 6.99 6.74
N ILE A 61 3.11 6.18 7.30
CA ILE A 61 1.79 6.62 7.77
C ILE A 61 1.79 6.71 9.29
N THR A 62 1.38 7.86 9.82
CA THR A 62 1.44 8.17 11.25
C THR A 62 0.14 8.81 11.74
N LYS A 63 0.02 8.98 13.06
CA LYS A 63 -1.15 9.58 13.72
C LYS A 63 -2.47 8.88 13.37
N ARG A 64 -2.42 7.56 13.19
CA ARG A 64 -3.60 6.70 13.12
C ARG A 64 -4.10 6.43 14.54
N ASN A 65 -5.35 6.76 14.81
CA ASN A 65 -6.04 6.51 16.07
C ASN A 65 -7.18 5.49 15.92
N GLU A 66 -7.60 5.19 14.69
CA GLU A 66 -8.68 4.25 14.38
C GLU A 66 -8.22 3.22 13.35
N CYS A 67 -8.79 2.00 13.42
CA CYS A 67 -8.36 0.88 12.58
C CYS A 67 -8.63 1.08 11.08
N TRP A 68 -9.60 1.94 10.73
CA TRP A 68 -9.99 2.26 9.35
C TRP A 68 -9.16 3.37 8.71
N GLN A 69 -8.37 4.12 9.49
CA GLN A 69 -7.52 5.18 8.93
C GLN A 69 -6.35 4.55 8.17
N GLY A 70 -5.91 5.17 7.07
CA GLY A 70 -4.87 4.59 6.24
C GLY A 70 -4.57 5.36 4.96
N LEU A 71 -3.78 4.73 4.10
CA LEU A 71 -3.43 5.23 2.78
C LEU A 71 -4.32 4.56 1.73
N GLU A 72 -4.93 5.36 0.86
CA GLU A 72 -5.93 4.90 -0.12
C GLU A 72 -5.59 5.43 -1.52
N GLN A 73 -6.03 4.70 -2.55
CA GLN A 73 -5.97 5.18 -3.93
C GLN A 73 -7.24 4.77 -4.66
N ASP A 74 -7.89 5.74 -5.29
CA ASP A 74 -9.02 5.49 -6.17
C ASP A 74 -8.53 4.87 -7.49
N VAL A 75 -9.04 3.69 -7.80
CA VAL A 75 -8.71 2.90 -8.99
C VAL A 75 -9.91 2.70 -9.92
N THR A 76 -11.03 3.38 -9.68
CA THR A 76 -12.33 3.16 -10.35
C THR A 76 -12.20 3.19 -11.87
N ASP A 77 -11.51 4.19 -12.41
CA ASP A 77 -11.32 4.34 -13.87
C ASP A 77 -10.25 3.39 -14.46
N ARG A 78 -9.61 2.58 -13.62
CA ARG A 78 -8.50 1.68 -13.99
C ARG A 78 -8.81 0.21 -13.80
N ILE A 79 -9.99 -0.12 -13.30
CA ILE A 79 -10.49 -1.49 -13.19
C ILE A 79 -11.46 -1.80 -14.35
N SER A 80 -11.47 -3.06 -14.75
CA SER A 80 -12.32 -3.61 -15.81
C SER A 80 -13.20 -4.72 -15.26
N ILE A 81 -14.50 -4.67 -15.60
CA ILE A 81 -15.50 -5.67 -15.20
C ILE A 81 -15.08 -7.07 -15.68
N GLY A 82 -15.27 -8.08 -14.84
CA GLY A 82 -14.93 -9.48 -15.16
C GLY A 82 -13.44 -9.81 -15.14
N SER A 83 -12.59 -8.88 -14.72
CA SER A 83 -11.14 -9.08 -14.61
C SER A 83 -10.72 -9.44 -13.19
N PHE A 84 -9.63 -10.21 -13.07
CA PHE A 84 -9.02 -10.56 -11.78
C PHE A 84 -7.81 -9.65 -11.53
N TYR A 85 -7.73 -9.11 -10.31
CA TYR A 85 -6.63 -8.26 -9.86
C TYR A 85 -5.93 -8.92 -8.67
N ARG A 86 -4.61 -8.79 -8.63
CA ARG A 86 -3.80 -9.19 -7.47
C ARG A 86 -3.32 -7.93 -6.77
N VAL A 87 -3.61 -7.83 -5.48
CA VAL A 87 -3.08 -6.79 -4.61
C VAL A 87 -1.90 -7.36 -3.82
N SER A 88 -0.81 -6.59 -3.75
CA SER A 88 0.36 -6.93 -2.95
C SER A 88 1.03 -5.66 -2.48
N ALA A 89 1.51 -5.66 -1.24
CA ALA A 89 2.28 -4.58 -0.65
C ALA A 89 3.35 -5.15 0.27
N PHE A 90 4.48 -4.46 0.38
CA PHE A 90 5.43 -4.65 1.46
C PHE A 90 5.08 -3.67 2.58
N VAL A 91 4.89 -4.20 3.78
CA VAL A 91 4.44 -3.42 4.93
C VAL A 91 5.31 -3.72 6.13
N GLY A 92 5.43 -2.73 7.01
CA GLY A 92 6.12 -2.86 8.28
C GLY A 92 5.54 -1.85 9.23
N VAL A 93 5.52 -2.25 10.50
CA VAL A 93 4.91 -1.47 11.58
C VAL A 93 6.00 -1.22 12.60
N SER A 94 6.16 0.04 13.00
CA SER A 94 7.06 0.45 14.07
C SER A 94 6.25 1.15 15.15
N GLY A 95 6.51 0.81 16.41
CA GLY A 95 5.83 1.44 17.53
C GLY A 95 6.44 1.02 18.88
N PRO A 96 5.98 1.64 19.97
CA PRO A 96 6.47 1.34 21.31
C PRO A 96 6.07 -0.06 21.82
N SER A 97 4.99 -0.62 21.29
CA SER A 97 4.56 -2.00 21.58
C SER A 97 5.23 -2.97 20.63
N GLN A 98 5.67 -4.12 21.15
CA GLN A 98 6.19 -5.25 20.37
C GLN A 98 5.09 -6.28 20.05
N GLU A 99 3.82 -5.95 20.26
CA GLU A 99 2.69 -6.81 19.92
C GLU A 99 2.51 -6.92 18.40
N SER A 100 1.85 -8.01 17.96
CA SER A 100 1.50 -8.19 16.57
C SER A 100 0.52 -7.11 16.12
N ALA A 101 0.84 -6.42 15.03
CA ALA A 101 -0.06 -5.47 14.40
C ALA A 101 -0.83 -6.14 13.25
N GLU A 102 -2.15 -5.98 13.26
CA GLU A 102 -2.99 -6.39 12.14
C GLU A 102 -2.88 -5.36 11.00
N VAL A 103 -2.58 -5.83 9.79
CA VAL A 103 -2.57 -5.01 8.57
C VAL A 103 -3.67 -5.52 7.64
N LYS A 104 -4.46 -4.60 7.09
CA LYS A 104 -5.60 -4.91 6.20
C LYS A 104 -5.50 -4.15 4.90
N ALA A 105 -5.80 -4.82 3.81
CA ALA A 105 -6.20 -4.27 2.54
C ALA A 105 -7.73 -4.35 2.44
N THR A 106 -8.35 -3.24 2.02
CA THR A 106 -9.80 -3.13 1.93
C THR A 106 -10.17 -2.43 0.64
N LEU A 107 -11.20 -2.94 -0.05
CA LEU A 107 -11.82 -2.27 -1.17
C LEU A 107 -12.99 -1.43 -0.65
N LYS A 108 -12.92 -0.13 -0.87
CA LYS A 108 -14.02 0.81 -0.63
C LYS A 108 -14.88 0.87 -1.89
N LEU A 109 -16.16 0.57 -1.75
CA LEU A 109 -17.14 0.60 -2.83
C LEU A 109 -18.12 1.75 -2.57
N GLU A 110 -18.21 2.66 -3.52
CA GLU A 110 -19.13 3.79 -3.50
C GLU A 110 -20.04 3.68 -4.73
N TYR A 111 -21.34 3.69 -4.48
CA TYR A 111 -22.37 3.67 -5.51
C TYR A 111 -23.29 4.86 -5.27
N ASP A 112 -23.83 5.41 -6.35
CA ASP A 112 -24.84 6.46 -6.26
C ASP A 112 -26.02 5.98 -5.37
N ASP A 113 -26.49 6.89 -4.52
CA ASP A 113 -27.63 6.68 -3.61
C ASP A 113 -27.52 5.48 -2.65
N SER A 114 -26.31 4.96 -2.40
CA SER A 114 -26.08 3.82 -1.52
C SER A 114 -25.06 4.13 -0.43
N ALA A 115 -25.12 3.39 0.68
CA ALA A 115 -24.08 3.45 1.70
C ALA A 115 -22.77 2.87 1.16
N THR A 116 -21.65 3.50 1.50
CA THR A 116 -20.30 2.99 1.23
C THR A 116 -20.13 1.59 1.82
N GLN A 117 -19.61 0.66 1.03
CA GLN A 117 -19.30 -0.69 1.47
C GLN A 117 -17.78 -0.89 1.55
N TYR A 118 -17.36 -1.76 2.46
CA TYR A 118 -15.96 -2.10 2.68
C TYR A 118 -15.78 -3.61 2.59
N LEU A 119 -14.99 -4.07 1.63
CA LEU A 119 -14.68 -5.48 1.44
C LEU A 119 -13.24 -5.76 1.84
N PHE A 120 -13.05 -6.68 2.79
CA PHE A 120 -11.73 -7.15 3.16
C PHE A 120 -11.15 -8.03 2.05
N ILE A 121 -9.94 -7.72 1.59
CA ILE A 121 -9.28 -8.42 0.47
C ILE A 121 -7.90 -8.98 0.81
N GLY A 122 -7.43 -8.81 2.06
CA GLY A 122 -6.14 -9.31 2.54
C GLY A 122 -5.65 -8.59 3.77
#